data_AF-A0AAJ8L582-F1
#
_entry.id   AF-A0AAJ8L582-F1
#
_cell.length_a   1.000
_cell.length_b   1.000
_cell.length_c   1.000
_cell.angle_alpha   90.00
_cell.angle_beta   90.00
_cell.angle_gamma   90.00
#
_symmetry.space_group_name_H-M   'P 1'
#
loop_
_entity.id
_entity.type
_entity.pdbx_description
1 polymer ?
#
loop_
_entity_poly.entity_id
_entity_poly.type
_entity_poly.pdbx_seq_one_letter_code
_entity_poly.pdbx_strand_id
1 'polypeptide(L)' 'MAPRIRLPRFTLFTGGKECSLCEVAKQDLANLRRSIPFELDLWNIRDPPIGANEREAKKWRRLYQYDICF' A
#
# COMPACT_ATOMS: atom_id res chain seq x y z
N MET A 1 0.59 24.64 -22.61
CA MET A 1 1.06 24.03 -21.36
C MET A 1 -0.05 23.11 -20.86
N ALA A 2 0.03 21.80 -21.09
CA ALA A 2 -1.03 20.88 -20.63
C ALA A 2 -1.07 20.88 -19.09
N PRO A 3 -2.25 20.89 -18.45
CA PRO A 3 -2.33 20.81 -17.00
C PRO A 3 -1.66 19.51 -16.55
N ARG A 4 -0.68 19.62 -15.64
CA ARG A 4 -0.10 18.46 -14.97
C ARG A 4 -1.19 17.87 -14.07
N ILE A 5 -1.94 16.91 -14.60
CA ILE A 5 -2.91 16.14 -13.84
C ILE A 5 -2.11 15.43 -12.74
N ARG A 6 -2.16 15.95 -11.52
CA ARG A 6 -1.52 15.29 -10.37
C ARG A 6 -2.39 14.11 -10.00
N LEU A 7 -1.96 12.93 -10.39
CA LEU A 7 -2.63 11.69 -10.01
C LEU A 7 -2.56 11.53 -8.49
N PRO A 8 -3.67 11.14 -7.83
CA PRO A 8 -3.62 10.84 -6.42
C PRO A 8 -2.71 9.62 -6.19
N ARG A 9 -1.89 9.71 -5.14
CA ARG A 9 -0.97 8.65 -4.72
C ARG A 9 -1.53 7.97 -3.48
N PHE A 10 -1.72 6.67 -3.56
CA PHE A 10 -2.18 5.85 -2.45
C PHE A 10 -1.10 4.83 -2.06
N THR A 11 -0.97 4.57 -0.77
CA THR A 11 -0.10 3.51 -0.25
C THR A 11 -0.96 2.51 0.49
N LEU A 12 -0.96 1.27 0.02
CA LEU A 12 -1.65 0.16 0.67
C LEU A 12 -0.66 -0.56 1.59
N PHE A 13 -0.90 -0.45 2.89
CA PHE A 13 -0.15 -1.17 3.91
C PHE A 13 -0.67 -2.61 4.05
N THR A 14 0.22 -3.61 4.02
CA THR A 14 -0.14 -5.04 4.08
C THR A 14 0.63 -5.79 5.16
N GLY A 15 0.02 -6.84 5.72
CA GLY A 15 0.50 -7.52 6.93
C GLY A 15 1.32 -8.80 6.71
N GLY A 16 1.47 -9.29 5.48
CA GLY A 16 2.12 -10.57 5.21
C GLY A 16 1.58 -11.23 3.94
N LYS A 17 2.01 -12.47 3.67
CA LYS A 17 1.60 -13.24 2.49
C LYS A 17 0.19 -13.82 2.58
N GLU A 18 -0.38 -13.97 3.78
CA GLU A 18 -1.65 -14.66 4.01
C GLU A 18 -2.74 -13.74 4.57
N CYS A 19 -2.81 -12.51 4.09
CA CYS A 19 -3.84 -11.56 4.49
C CYS A 19 -5.01 -11.56 3.48
N SER A 20 -6.08 -12.30 3.76
CA SER A 20 -7.27 -12.39 2.91
C SER A 20 -7.89 -11.02 2.59
N LEU A 21 -7.93 -10.12 3.59
CA LEU A 21 -8.44 -8.76 3.41
C LEU A 21 -7.54 -7.91 2.49
N CYS A 22 -6.23 -8.15 2.53
CA CYS A 22 -5.27 -7.46 1.69
C CYS A 22 -5.43 -7.85 0.22
N GLU A 23 -5.74 -9.12 -0.07
CA GLU A 23 -6.01 -9.59 -1.43
C GLU A 23 -7.31 -9.00 -1.99
N VAL A 24 -8.39 -8.98 -1.20
CA VAL A 24 -9.64 -8.31 -1.60
C VAL A 24 -9.40 -6.83 -1.90
N ALA A 25 -8.71 -6.11 -1.00
CA ALA A 25 -8.40 -4.70 -1.20
C ALA A 25 -7.57 -4.44 -2.46
N LYS A 26 -6.55 -5.28 -2.75
CA LYS A 26 -5.76 -5.19 -3.99
C LYS A 26 -6.64 -5.39 -5.22
N GLN A 27 -7.54 -6.35 -5.18
CA GLN A 27 -8.42 -6.66 -6.31
C GLN A 27 -9.39 -5.51 -6.58
N ASP A 28 -9.99 -4.93 -5.54
CA ASP A 28 -10.86 -3.77 -5.68
C ASP A 28 -10.11 -2.54 -6.19
N LEU A 29 -8.90 -2.27 -5.68
CA LEU A 29 -8.06 -1.18 -6.18
C LEU A 29 -7.66 -1.40 -7.64
N ALA A 30 -7.36 -2.64 -8.04
CA ALA A 30 -7.06 -2.97 -9.44
C ALA A 30 -8.27 -2.73 -10.36
N ASN A 31 -9.48 -3.01 -9.87
CA ASN A 31 -10.72 -2.70 -10.59
C ASN A 31 -10.94 -1.19 -10.70
N LEU A 32 -10.76 -0.44 -9.61
CA LEU A 32 -10.90 1.01 -9.56
C LEU A 32 -9.91 1.73 -10.49
N ARG A 33 -8.69 1.19 -10.62
CA ARG A 33 -7.63 1.72 -11.49
C ARG A 33 -8.02 1.72 -12.98
N ARG A 34 -9.02 0.92 -13.38
CA ARG A 34 -9.56 0.92 -14.75
C ARG A 34 -10.42 2.15 -15.02
N SER A 35 -11.09 2.68 -14.00
CA SER A 35 -12.01 3.81 -14.12
C SER A 35 -11.33 5.14 -13.75
N ILE A 36 -10.40 5.11 -12.79
CA ILE A 36 -9.74 6.31 -12.26
C ILE A 36 -8.23 6.08 -12.28
N PRO A 37 -7.44 6.92 -12.96
CA PRO A 37 -5.99 6.82 -12.91
C PRO A 37 -5.49 7.30 -11.54
N PHE A 38 -4.72 6.46 -10.86
CA PHE A 38 -4.02 6.78 -9.62
C PHE A 38 -2.74 5.96 -9.49
N GLU A 39 -1.80 6.43 -8.68
CA GLU A 39 -0.60 5.68 -8.34
C GLU A 39 -0.85 4.89 -7.06
N LEU A 40 -0.52 3.59 -7.07
CA LEU A 40 -0.67 2.70 -5.93
C LEU A 40 0.70 2.09 -5.56
N ASP A 41 1.18 2.42 -4.37
CA ASP A 41 2.37 1.83 -3.76
C ASP A 41 1.95 0.74 -2.77
N LEU A 42 2.60 -0.42 -2.84
CA LEU A 42 2.37 -1.53 -1.90
C LEU A 42 3.47 -1.52 -0.84
N TRP A 43 3.09 -1.39 0.43
CA TRP A 43 4.03 -1.38 1.54
C TRP A 43 3.70 -2.51 2.51
N ASN A 44 4.56 -3.54 2.56
CA ASN A 44 4.40 -4.59 3.56
C ASN A 44 5.11 -4.16 4.86
N ILE A 45 4.35 -4.11 5.96
CA ILE A 45 4.85 -3.65 7.27
C ILE A 45 5.77 -4.65 7.96
N ARG A 46 5.79 -5.91 7.51
CA ARG A 46 6.66 -6.97 8.01
C ARG A 46 7.86 -7.23 7.11
N ASP A 47 7.63 -7.15 5.81
CA ASP A 47 8.63 -7.35 4.76
C ASP A 47 8.72 -6.07 3.90
N PRO A 48 9.39 -5.02 4.40
CA PRO A 48 9.41 -3.73 3.71
C PRO A 48 10.14 -3.84 2.35
N PRO A 49 9.79 -3.01 1.36
CA PRO A 49 10.37 -3.07 0.03
C PRO A 49 11.89 -2.80 0.05
N ILE A 50 12.61 -3.38 -0.91
CA ILE A 50 14.07 -3.24 -1.05
C ILE A 50 14.41 -1.76 -1.25
N GLY A 51 15.11 -1.16 -0.28
CA GLY A 51 15.43 0.27 -0.25
C GLY A 51 14.62 1.08 0.77
N ALA A 52 13.67 0.47 1.47
CA ALA A 52 12.99 1.10 2.60
C ALA A 52 13.96 1.38 3.76
N ASN A 53 13.88 2.59 4.31
CA ASN A 53 14.65 2.97 5.48
C ASN A 53 14.18 2.16 6.70
N GLU A 54 15.09 1.51 7.44
CA GLU A 54 14.76 0.71 8.63
C GLU A 54 13.94 1.48 9.66
N ARG A 55 14.18 2.80 9.76
CA ARG A 55 13.46 3.70 10.67
C ARG A 55 11.99 3.83 10.29
N GLU A 56 11.69 3.90 8.99
CA GLU A 56 10.32 3.95 8.48
C GLU A 56 9.62 2.61 8.61
N ALA A 57 10.31 1.51 8.27
CA ALA A 57 9.78 0.17 8.46
C ALA A 57 9.37 -0.07 9.93
N LYS A 58 10.22 0.30 10.90
CA LYS A 58 9.90 0.21 12.33
C LYS A 58 8.73 1.11 12.74
N LYS A 59 8.64 2.32 12.18
CA LYS A 59 7.54 3.27 12.43
C LYS A 59 6.19 2.68 12.00
N TRP A 60 6.09 2.25 10.75
CA TRP A 60 4.84 1.72 10.18
C TRP A 60 4.45 0.39 10.81
N ARG A 61 5.43 -0.47 11.10
CA ARG A 61 5.21 -1.71 11.84
C ARG A 61 4.59 -1.43 13.22
N ARG A 62 5.12 -0.49 14.00
CA ARG A 62 4.56 -0.16 15.32
C ARG A 62 3.15 0.42 15.25
N LEU A 63 2.87 1.22 14.23
CA LEU A 63 1.56 1.84 14.05
C LEU A 63 0.48 0.83 13.67
N TYR A 64 0.79 -0.12 12.80
CA TYR A 64 -0.22 -0.98 12.16
C TYR A 64 -0.13 -2.46 12.55
N GLN A 65 0.79 -2.85 13.45
CA GLN A 65 0.98 -4.24 13.87
C GLN A 65 -0.28 -4.91 14.45
N TYR A 66 -1.19 -4.14 15.03
CA TYR A 66 -2.43 -4.65 15.64
C TYR A 66 -3.65 -4.44 14.74
N ASP A 67 -3.59 -3.50 13.79
CA ASP A 67 -4.69 -3.16 12.89
C ASP A 67 -4.70 -4.02 11.62
N ILE A 68 -3.54 -4.44 11.15
CA ILE A 68 -3.42 -5.24 9.92
C ILE A 68 -3.19 -6.70 10.32
N CYS A 69 -4.20 -7.53 10.06
CA CYS A 69 -4.23 -8.96 10.40
C CYS A 69 -2.99 -9.72 9.90
N PHE A 70 -2.67 -10.79 10.63
CA PHE A 70 -1.60 -11.73 10.32
C PHE A 70 -1.92 -12.57 9.08
#